data_AF-A0A948PZU7-F1
#
_entry.id   AF-A0A948PZU7-F1
#
_cell.length_a   1.000
_cell.length_b   1.000
_cell.length_c   1.000
_cell.angle_alpha   90.00
_cell.angle_beta   90.00
_cell.angle_gamma   90.00
#
_symmetry.space_group_name_H-M   'P 1'
#
loop_
_entity.id
_entity.type
_entity.pdbx_description
1 polymer ?
#
loop_
_entity_poly.entity_id
_entity_poly.type
_entity_poly.pdbx_seq_one_letter_code
_entity_poly.pdbx_strand_id
1 'polypeptide(L)'
;MAKELRGFLKSLKKSLPHEIVGIDKIVNPAEFEVTALLRHLEVLGKFPVLLVEKPLNLMEGEAGFRLITNVFATRQNCALAMGLDPSEWKLELSIEYSRREKNPIHPRVVNKENAPVKEIVHIGERADLRILPIVRHHEKDGGPYVDMTPVMKDPENGFYNVAFLRN
;
A
#
# COMPACT_ATOMS: atom_id res chain seq x y z
N MET A 1 -19.02 7.67 2.78
CA MET A 1 -17.64 8.16 2.99
C MET A 1 -16.75 7.51 1.92
N ALA A 2 -15.83 8.25 1.29
CA ALA A 2 -14.93 7.65 0.30
C ALA A 2 -14.07 6.57 0.96
N LYS A 3 -13.90 5.42 0.30
CA LYS A 3 -12.98 4.37 0.77
C LYS A 3 -11.56 4.80 0.41
N GLU A 4 -10.74 5.07 1.42
CA GLU A 4 -9.38 5.56 1.27
C GLU A 4 -8.44 4.90 2.29
N LEU A 5 -7.12 4.93 2.05
CA LEU A 5 -6.12 4.17 2.80
C LEU A 5 -6.06 4.55 4.29
N ARG A 6 -6.10 5.84 4.64
CA ARG A 6 -6.12 6.31 6.04
C ARG A 6 -7.38 5.83 6.76
N GLY A 7 -8.50 5.79 6.07
CA GLY A 7 -9.79 5.29 6.54
C GLY A 7 -9.72 3.78 6.80
N PHE A 8 -9.15 3.02 5.88
CA PHE A 8 -8.85 1.60 6.07
C PHE A 8 -7.99 1.38 7.31
N LEU A 9 -6.89 2.15 7.49
CA LEU A 9 -6.01 2.00 8.65
C LEU A 9 -6.70 2.34 9.98
N LYS A 10 -7.60 3.33 9.99
CA LYS A 10 -8.45 3.63 11.16
C LYS A 10 -9.37 2.45 11.48
N SER A 11 -10.03 1.90 10.48
CA SER A 11 -10.88 0.71 10.64
C SER A 11 -10.07 -0.49 11.11
N LEU A 12 -8.87 -0.70 10.57
CA LEU A 12 -7.98 -1.80 10.95
C LEU A 12 -7.58 -1.69 12.42
N LYS A 13 -7.10 -0.51 12.85
CA LYS A 13 -6.78 -0.24 14.26
C LYS A 13 -7.97 -0.47 15.20
N LYS A 14 -9.19 -0.18 14.75
CA LYS A 14 -10.40 -0.35 15.55
C LYS A 14 -10.86 -1.80 15.64
N SER A 15 -10.94 -2.49 14.50
CA SER A 15 -11.57 -3.82 14.39
C SER A 15 -10.57 -4.97 14.58
N LEU A 16 -9.31 -4.77 14.21
CA LEU A 16 -8.24 -5.77 14.28
C LEU A 16 -6.94 -5.12 14.79
N PRO A 17 -6.89 -4.63 16.05
CA PRO A 17 -5.72 -3.92 16.56
C PRO A 17 -4.43 -4.74 16.55
N HIS A 18 -4.52 -6.07 16.55
CA HIS A 18 -3.38 -6.99 16.46
C HIS A 18 -2.86 -7.18 15.02
N GLU A 19 -3.62 -6.79 14.00
CA GLU A 19 -3.25 -6.88 12.58
C GLU A 19 -2.48 -5.63 12.10
N ILE A 20 -2.13 -4.70 12.98
CA ILE A 20 -1.32 -3.53 12.64
C ILE A 20 -0.29 -3.23 13.72
N VAL A 21 0.96 -3.04 13.31
CA VAL A 21 2.07 -2.68 14.18
C VAL A 21 2.69 -1.38 13.69
N GLY A 22 2.72 -0.38 14.58
CA GLY A 22 3.44 0.88 14.36
C GLY A 22 4.90 0.74 14.78
N ILE A 23 5.81 1.26 13.97
CA ILE A 23 7.26 1.30 14.22
C ILE A 23 7.68 2.76 14.27
N ASP A 24 8.01 3.24 15.46
CA ASP A 24 8.42 4.63 15.74
C ASP A 24 9.93 4.86 15.65
N LYS A 25 10.70 3.76 15.58
CA LYS A 25 12.14 3.77 15.32
C LYS A 25 12.43 4.16 13.87
N ILE A 26 13.61 4.73 13.67
CA ILE A 26 14.15 4.92 12.32
C ILE A 26 14.35 3.54 11.69
N VAL A 27 13.91 3.40 10.45
CA VAL A 27 14.08 2.19 9.65
C VAL A 27 14.66 2.57 8.31
N ASN A 28 15.67 1.84 7.83
CA ASN A 28 16.24 2.00 6.50
C ASN A 28 15.63 0.96 5.52
N PRO A 29 14.70 1.36 4.63
CA PRO A 29 14.06 0.42 3.70
C PRO A 29 15.00 -0.09 2.60
N ALA A 30 16.06 0.65 2.28
CA ALA A 30 17.03 0.28 1.24
C ALA A 30 18.06 -0.75 1.75
N GLU A 31 18.26 -0.82 3.07
CA GLU A 31 19.15 -1.78 3.74
C GLU A 31 18.38 -2.96 4.36
N PHE A 32 17.35 -3.41 3.66
CA PHE A 32 16.59 -4.64 3.94
C PHE A 32 15.81 -4.68 5.26
N GLU A 33 15.85 -3.64 6.10
CA GLU A 33 15.30 -3.69 7.46
C GLU A 33 13.79 -3.98 7.47
N VAL A 34 13.04 -3.39 6.54
CA VAL A 34 11.60 -3.65 6.38
C VAL A 34 11.35 -5.13 6.08
N THR A 35 12.14 -5.73 5.18
CA THR A 35 12.02 -7.14 4.82
C THR A 35 12.47 -8.06 5.95
N ALA A 36 13.52 -7.69 6.67
CA ALA A 36 13.99 -8.44 7.84
C ALA A 36 12.92 -8.48 8.94
N LEU A 37 12.24 -7.36 9.21
CA LEU A 37 11.11 -7.28 10.14
C LEU A 37 9.95 -8.18 9.71
N LEU A 38 9.55 -8.11 8.44
CA LEU A 38 8.50 -8.97 7.89
C LEU A 38 8.88 -10.45 8.00
N ARG A 39 10.11 -10.82 7.64
CA ARG A 39 10.60 -12.19 7.72
C ARG A 39 10.63 -12.71 9.15
N HIS A 40 11.05 -11.88 10.11
CA HIS A 40 11.04 -12.25 11.52
C HIS A 40 9.62 -12.55 12.01
N LEU A 41 8.64 -11.71 11.66
CA LEU A 41 7.23 -11.91 12.01
C LEU A 41 6.64 -13.15 11.34
N GLU A 42 6.99 -13.39 10.08
CA GLU A 42 6.59 -14.59 9.35
C GLU A 42 7.08 -15.87 10.05
N VAL A 43 8.33 -15.90 10.51
CA VAL A 43 8.88 -17.04 11.29
C VAL A 43 8.07 -17.28 12.58
N LEU A 44 7.49 -16.22 13.16
CA LEU A 44 6.61 -16.30 14.33
C LEU A 44 5.14 -16.62 13.97
N GLY A 45 4.83 -16.83 12.68
CA GLY A 45 3.47 -17.05 12.20
C GLY A 45 2.57 -15.81 12.30
N LYS A 46 3.15 -14.61 12.32
CA LYS A 46 2.44 -13.33 12.44
C LYS A 46 2.55 -12.54 11.15
N PHE A 47 1.44 -11.98 10.68
CA PHE A 47 1.37 -11.26 9.41
C PHE A 47 0.73 -9.87 9.52
N PRO A 48 1.08 -9.05 10.53
CA PRO A 48 0.46 -7.74 10.67
C PRO A 48 0.87 -6.81 9.52
N VAL A 49 0.04 -5.81 9.28
CA VAL A 49 0.40 -4.60 8.56
C VAL A 49 1.47 -3.86 9.34
N LEU A 50 2.59 -3.54 8.69
CA LEU A 50 3.62 -2.71 9.29
C LEU A 50 3.44 -1.26 8.86
N LEU A 51 3.43 -0.35 9.82
CA LEU A 51 3.43 1.10 9.61
C LEU A 51 4.70 1.68 10.22
N VAL A 52 5.67 2.00 9.37
CA VAL A 52 6.92 2.67 9.74
C VAL A 52 6.68 4.18 9.73
N GLU A 53 6.80 4.81 10.89
CA GLU A 53 6.55 6.24 11.06
C GLU A 53 7.73 7.11 10.58
N LYS A 54 8.96 6.57 10.65
CA LYS A 54 10.21 7.30 10.30
C LYS A 54 11.15 6.51 9.37
N PRO A 55 10.72 6.17 8.15
CA PRO A 55 11.61 5.53 7.19
C PRO A 55 12.64 6.53 6.65
N LEU A 56 13.86 6.04 6.39
CA LEU A 56 14.84 6.77 5.60
C LEU A 56 14.47 6.74 4.12
N ASN A 57 14.86 7.77 3.39
CA ASN A 57 14.84 7.81 1.93
C ASN A 57 16.13 7.22 1.34
N LEU A 58 16.25 7.20 0.01
CA LEU A 58 17.44 6.64 -0.66
C LEU A 58 18.69 7.52 -0.56
N MET A 59 18.59 8.69 0.06
CA MET A 59 19.71 9.57 0.41
C MET A 59 20.07 9.47 1.90
N GLU A 60 19.54 8.47 2.60
CA GLU A 60 19.78 8.20 4.03
C GLU A 60 19.29 9.30 4.99
N GLY A 61 18.47 10.25 4.50
CA GLY A 61 17.78 11.23 5.32
C GLY A 61 16.36 10.78 5.69
N GLU A 62 15.72 11.45 6.66
CA GLU A 62 14.29 11.22 6.92
C GLU A 62 13.47 11.51 5.65
N ALA A 63 12.58 10.57 5.26
CA ALA A 63 11.85 10.70 4.01
C ALA A 63 10.78 11.80 4.04
N GLY A 64 10.28 12.20 5.21
CA GLY A 64 9.06 13.02 5.32
C GLY A 64 7.77 12.27 4.92
N PHE A 65 7.89 10.97 4.67
CA PHE A 65 6.81 10.04 4.38
C PHE A 65 6.76 8.95 5.45
N ARG A 66 5.61 8.28 5.55
CA ARG A 66 5.46 7.04 6.30
C ARG A 66 5.42 5.88 5.32
N LEU A 67 5.96 4.75 5.72
CA LEU A 67 5.95 3.53 4.91
C LEU A 67 4.97 2.54 5.50
N ILE A 68 4.10 2.00 4.63
CA ILE A 68 3.19 0.92 4.99
C ILE A 68 3.45 -0.29 4.09
N THR A 69 3.42 -1.49 4.66
CA THR A 69 3.55 -2.73 3.91
C THR A 69 2.67 -3.84 4.49
N ASN A 70 2.54 -4.94 3.76
CA ASN A 70 1.84 -6.15 4.16
C ASN A 70 0.30 -5.98 4.30
N VAL A 71 -0.29 -5.01 3.61
CA VAL A 71 -1.72 -4.64 3.74
C VAL A 71 -2.72 -5.73 3.33
N PHE A 72 -2.32 -6.63 2.43
CA PHE A 72 -3.16 -7.73 1.93
C PHE A 72 -2.83 -9.09 2.56
N ALA A 73 -2.00 -9.12 3.62
CA ALA A 73 -1.42 -10.35 4.13
C ALA A 73 -2.42 -11.35 4.71
N THR A 74 -3.56 -10.86 5.21
CA THR A 74 -4.61 -11.71 5.78
C THR A 74 -5.94 -11.48 5.08
N ARG A 75 -6.75 -12.55 4.99
CA ARG A 75 -8.10 -12.45 4.43
C ARG A 75 -9.01 -11.54 5.25
N GLN A 76 -8.74 -11.38 6.55
CA GLN A 76 -9.47 -10.44 7.41
C GLN A 76 -9.22 -9.00 7.00
N ASN A 77 -7.97 -8.65 6.64
CA ASN A 77 -7.64 -7.33 6.10
C ASN A 77 -8.36 -7.09 4.76
N CYS A 78 -8.41 -8.11 3.89
CA CYS A 78 -9.15 -8.03 2.63
C CYS A 78 -10.68 -7.86 2.84
N ALA A 79 -11.28 -8.59 3.79
CA ALA A 79 -12.69 -8.44 4.14
C ALA A 79 -13.00 -7.02 4.62
N LEU A 80 -12.16 -6.50 5.52
CA LEU A 80 -12.30 -5.13 6.02
C LEU A 80 -12.13 -4.08 4.92
N ALA A 81 -11.15 -4.24 4.02
CA ALA A 81 -10.96 -3.37 2.85
C ALA A 81 -12.18 -3.39 1.92
N MET A 82 -12.83 -4.54 1.81
CA MET A 82 -14.08 -4.68 1.07
C MET A 82 -15.29 -4.12 1.81
N GLY A 83 -15.16 -3.77 3.09
CA GLY A 83 -16.24 -3.23 3.92
C GLY A 83 -17.15 -4.30 4.52
N LEU A 84 -16.65 -5.54 4.63
CA LEU A 84 -17.26 -6.63 5.38
C LEU A 84 -16.77 -6.61 6.83
N ASP A 85 -17.44 -7.34 7.71
CA ASP A 85 -16.90 -7.63 9.04
C ASP A 85 -15.66 -8.54 8.90
N PRO A 86 -14.59 -8.33 9.69
CA PRO A 86 -13.42 -9.21 9.65
C PRO A 86 -13.71 -10.69 9.88
N SER A 87 -14.80 -11.06 10.55
CA SER A 87 -15.21 -12.45 10.74
C SER A 87 -15.70 -13.13 9.45
N GLU A 88 -16.10 -12.35 8.44
CA GLU A 88 -16.59 -12.79 7.12
C GLU A 88 -15.44 -13.08 6.13
N TRP A 89 -14.24 -13.35 6.63
CA TRP A 89 -13.03 -13.51 5.81
C TRP A 89 -13.00 -14.79 4.97
N LYS A 90 -13.91 -15.75 5.18
CA LYS A 90 -13.91 -17.06 4.52
C LYS A 90 -14.67 -17.03 3.20
N LEU A 91 -15.84 -17.67 3.13
CA LEU A 91 -16.59 -17.85 1.90
C LEU A 91 -17.28 -16.55 1.49
N GLU A 92 -17.75 -15.79 2.47
CA GLU A 92 -18.46 -14.52 2.35
C GLU A 92 -17.60 -13.51 1.58
N LEU A 93 -16.33 -13.36 1.95
CA LEU A 93 -15.36 -12.55 1.20
C LEU A 93 -15.26 -12.97 -0.28
N SER A 94 -15.16 -14.27 -0.57
CA SER A 94 -15.04 -14.76 -1.94
C SER A 94 -16.32 -14.51 -2.76
N ILE A 95 -17.49 -14.69 -2.14
CA ILE A 95 -18.79 -14.40 -2.77
C ILE A 95 -18.91 -12.91 -3.07
N GLU A 96 -18.58 -12.05 -2.11
CA GLU A 96 -18.65 -10.59 -2.29
C GLU A 96 -17.66 -10.11 -3.36
N TYR A 97 -16.47 -10.70 -3.44
CA TYR A 97 -15.50 -10.41 -4.49
C TYR A 97 -16.07 -10.75 -5.87
N SER A 98 -16.57 -11.98 -6.06
CA SER A 98 -17.17 -12.39 -7.33
C SER A 98 -18.40 -11.55 -7.70
N ARG A 99 -19.21 -11.15 -6.71
CA ARG A 99 -20.35 -10.27 -6.94
C ARG A 99 -19.92 -8.91 -7.48
N ARG A 100 -18.87 -8.29 -6.93
CA ARG A 100 -18.38 -6.98 -7.38
C ARG A 100 -17.68 -7.04 -8.73
N GLU A 101 -16.92 -8.09 -8.98
CA GLU A 101 -16.30 -8.33 -10.30
C GLU A 101 -17.36 -8.35 -11.42
N LYS A 102 -18.49 -9.04 -11.19
CA LYS A 102 -19.60 -9.12 -12.15
C LYS A 102 -20.42 -7.82 -12.28
N ASN A 103 -20.25 -6.87 -11.35
CA ASN A 103 -21.02 -5.64 -11.29
C ASN A 103 -20.08 -4.42 -11.18
N PRO A 104 -19.27 -4.15 -12.22
CA PRO A 104 -18.32 -3.05 -12.20
C PRO A 104 -19.03 -1.70 -12.13
N ILE A 105 -18.44 -0.76 -11.39
CA ILE A 105 -18.91 0.62 -11.31
C ILE A 105 -17.86 1.51 -11.98
N HIS A 106 -18.26 2.29 -12.98
CA HIS A 106 -17.35 3.20 -13.66
C HIS A 106 -16.82 4.29 -12.71
N PRO A 107 -15.52 4.62 -12.78
CA PRO A 107 -14.95 5.71 -11.99
C PRO A 107 -15.56 7.06 -12.42
N ARG A 108 -15.58 8.00 -11.48
CA ARG A 108 -16.02 9.38 -11.74
C ARG A 108 -14.81 10.30 -11.76
N VAL A 109 -14.79 11.21 -12.72
CA VAL A 109 -13.81 12.31 -12.73
C VAL A 109 -14.19 13.29 -11.63
N VAL A 110 -13.19 13.73 -10.86
CA VAL A 110 -13.34 14.74 -9.82
C VAL A 110 -12.45 15.94 -10.11
N ASN A 111 -12.84 17.11 -9.60
CA ASN A 111 -12.04 18.32 -9.69
C ASN A 111 -10.69 18.14 -8.97
N LYS A 112 -9.63 18.76 -9.51
CA LYS A 112 -8.25 18.60 -8.99
C LYS A 112 -8.13 19.09 -7.56
N GLU A 113 -8.85 20.15 -7.22
CA GLU A 113 -8.90 20.78 -5.90
C GLU A 113 -9.48 19.86 -4.83
N ASN A 114 -10.26 18.85 -5.24
CA ASN A 114 -10.85 17.84 -4.36
C ASN A 114 -10.03 16.54 -4.31
N ALA A 115 -8.86 16.49 -4.95
CA ALA A 115 -8.03 15.28 -5.04
C ALA A 115 -6.76 15.40 -4.17
N PRO A 116 -6.71 14.79 -2.96
CA PRO A 116 -5.56 14.90 -2.06
C PRO A 116 -4.23 14.47 -2.68
N VAL A 117 -4.26 13.55 -3.64
CA VAL A 117 -3.08 13.10 -4.42
C VAL A 117 -2.47 14.19 -5.30
N LYS A 118 -3.09 15.37 -5.41
CA LYS A 118 -2.60 16.54 -6.16
C LYS A 118 -2.08 17.67 -5.25
N GLU A 119 -2.05 17.49 -3.94
CA GLU A 119 -1.57 18.51 -2.98
C GLU A 119 -0.07 18.82 -3.16
N ILE A 120 0.74 17.82 -3.49
CA ILE A 120 2.18 17.97 -3.73
C ILE A 120 2.51 17.46 -5.13
N VAL A 121 3.12 18.33 -5.95
CA VAL A 121 3.48 18.00 -7.34
C VAL A 121 4.94 18.38 -7.59
N HIS A 122 5.77 17.38 -7.85
CA HIS A 122 7.15 17.54 -8.28
C HIS A 122 7.27 17.33 -9.79
N ILE A 123 7.96 18.24 -10.48
CA ILE A 123 8.12 18.26 -11.93
C ILE A 123 9.57 18.61 -12.27
N GLY A 124 10.10 18.04 -13.35
CA GLY A 124 11.48 18.30 -13.82
C GLY A 124 12.49 17.84 -12.78
N GLU A 125 13.47 18.68 -12.46
CA GLU A 125 14.54 18.36 -11.50
C GLU A 125 14.03 18.08 -10.08
N ARG A 126 12.83 18.55 -9.73
CA ARG A 126 12.22 18.26 -8.42
C ARG A 126 11.66 16.83 -8.35
N ALA A 127 11.44 16.17 -9.50
CA ALA A 127 10.91 14.81 -9.56
C ALA A 127 12.03 13.78 -9.32
N ASP A 128 12.57 13.79 -8.11
CA ASP A 128 13.62 12.88 -7.68
C ASP A 128 13.03 11.73 -6.84
N LEU A 129 13.09 10.51 -7.37
CA LEU A 129 12.57 9.33 -6.67
C LEU A 129 13.33 8.99 -5.39
N ARG A 130 14.57 9.49 -5.24
CA ARG A 130 15.41 9.19 -4.08
C ARG A 130 14.89 9.81 -2.79
N ILE A 131 13.94 10.75 -2.86
CA ILE A 131 13.26 11.30 -1.68
C ILE A 131 12.28 10.30 -1.05
N LEU A 132 11.90 9.25 -1.76
CA LEU A 132 10.93 8.25 -1.30
C LEU A 132 11.61 7.14 -0.50
N PRO A 133 10.92 6.55 0.49
CA PRO A 133 11.41 5.41 1.26
C PRO A 133 11.18 4.09 0.48
N ILE A 134 11.89 3.91 -0.64
CA ILE A 134 11.70 2.74 -1.52
C ILE A 134 12.38 1.52 -0.90
N VAL A 135 11.67 0.39 -0.84
CA VAL A 135 12.17 -0.85 -0.23
C VAL A 135 13.08 -1.58 -1.21
N ARG A 136 14.24 -2.03 -0.73
CA ARG A 136 15.00 -3.09 -1.38
C ARG A 136 14.74 -4.39 -0.61
N HIS A 137 14.25 -5.42 -1.29
CA HIS A 137 13.78 -6.61 -0.59
C HIS A 137 14.91 -7.58 -0.27
N HIS A 138 15.80 -7.82 -1.23
CA HIS A 138 16.86 -8.83 -1.12
C HIS A 138 18.20 -8.29 -1.61
N GLU A 139 19.28 -8.87 -1.08
CA GLU A 139 20.66 -8.50 -1.44
C GLU A 139 20.92 -8.57 -2.95
N LYS A 140 20.32 -9.54 -3.64
CA LYS A 140 20.50 -9.75 -5.09
C LYS A 140 19.53 -8.93 -5.96
N ASP A 141 18.69 -8.10 -5.35
CA ASP A 141 17.88 -7.15 -6.11
C ASP A 141 18.78 -6.12 -6.81
N GLY A 142 18.46 -5.79 -8.06
CA GLY A 142 19.18 -4.78 -8.84
C GLY A 142 19.06 -3.35 -8.27
N GLY A 143 18.15 -3.14 -7.32
CA GLY A 143 17.95 -1.90 -6.58
C GLY A 143 16.66 -1.93 -5.77
N PRO A 144 16.31 -0.81 -5.10
CA PRO A 144 14.99 -0.62 -4.52
C PRO A 144 13.88 -0.67 -5.57
N TYR A 145 12.74 -1.31 -5.28
CA TYR A 145 11.64 -1.52 -6.22
C TYR A 145 10.40 -0.72 -5.86
N VAL A 146 9.77 -0.14 -6.89
CA VAL A 146 8.45 0.50 -6.76
C VAL A 146 7.40 -0.42 -7.37
N ASP A 147 6.69 -1.13 -6.48
CA ASP A 147 5.65 -2.07 -6.87
C ASP A 147 4.26 -1.41 -6.92
N MET A 148 3.32 -2.05 -7.64
CA MET A 148 1.88 -1.72 -7.58
C MET A 148 1.47 -0.33 -8.11
N THR A 149 2.26 0.29 -8.99
CA THR A 149 2.03 1.66 -9.45
C THR A 149 1.38 1.90 -10.82
N PRO A 150 1.42 0.99 -11.82
CA PRO A 150 1.06 1.39 -13.17
C PRO A 150 -0.46 1.51 -13.35
N VAL A 151 -0.87 2.69 -13.81
CA VAL A 151 -2.16 2.95 -14.44
C VAL A 151 -1.87 3.33 -15.89
N MET A 152 -2.22 2.45 -16.81
CA MET A 152 -1.96 2.64 -18.25
C MET A 152 -3.26 3.00 -18.95
N LYS A 153 -3.21 4.00 -19.83
CA LYS A 153 -4.33 4.37 -20.70
C LYS A 153 -4.03 3.87 -22.10
N ASP A 154 -4.98 3.16 -22.70
CA ASP A 154 -4.91 2.79 -24.11
C ASP A 154 -4.91 4.06 -24.99
N PRO A 155 -3.90 4.23 -25.88
CA PRO A 155 -3.83 5.39 -26.75
C PRO A 155 -4.97 5.46 -27.77
N GLU A 156 -5.59 4.32 -28.14
CA GLU A 156 -6.57 4.27 -29.23
C GLU A 156 -8.03 4.26 -28.73
N ASN A 157 -8.38 3.33 -27.84
CA ASN A 157 -9.75 3.08 -27.41
C ASN A 157 -10.06 3.67 -26.02
N GLY A 158 -9.06 4.23 -25.34
CA GLY A 158 -9.24 5.06 -24.15
C GLY A 158 -9.61 4.31 -22.86
N PHE A 159 -9.53 2.97 -22.83
CA PHE A 159 -9.68 2.21 -21.58
C PHE A 159 -8.44 2.33 -20.69
N TYR A 160 -8.60 2.07 -19.39
CA TYR A 160 -7.51 2.06 -18.42
C TYR A 160 -7.23 0.64 -17.94
N ASN A 161 -5.96 0.28 -17.85
CA ASN A 161 -5.50 -0.92 -17.15
C ASN A 161 -4.80 -0.52 -15.85
N VAL A 162 -5.15 -1.20 -14.76
CA VAL A 162 -4.50 -1.06 -13.46
C VAL A 162 -4.00 -2.44 -13.06
N ALA A 163 -2.70 -2.56 -12.84
CA ALA A 163 -2.07 -3.84 -12.53
C ALA A 163 -0.98 -3.66 -11.47
N PHE A 164 -0.69 -4.73 -10.74
CA PHE A 164 0.47 -4.78 -9.87
C PHE A 164 1.65 -5.33 -10.68
N LEU A 165 2.53 -4.43 -11.10
CA LEU A 165 3.78 -4.75 -11.78
C LEU A 165 4.95 -4.29 -10.90
N ARG A 166 6.05 -5.03 -10.96
CA ARG A 166 7.35 -4.63 -10.41
C ARG A 166 8.08 -3.84 -11.50
N ASN A 167 8.48 -2.61 -11.18
CA ASN A 167 9.23 -1.72 -12.09
C ASN A 167 10.69 -1.63 -11.68
#